data_AF-A0A9P6FL61-F1
#
_entry.id   AF-A0A9P6FL61-F1
#
_cell.length_a   1.000
_cell.length_b   1.000
_cell.length_c   1.000
_cell.angle_alpha   90.00
_cell.angle_beta   90.00
_cell.angle_gamma   90.00
#
_symmetry.space_group_name_H-M   'P 1'
#
loop_
_entity.id
_entity.type
_entity.pdbx_description
1 polymer ?
#
loop_
_entity_poly.entity_id
_entity_poly.type
_entity_poly.pdbx_seq_one_letter_code
_entity_poly.pdbx_strand_id
1 'polypeptide(L)'
;MDVAWNEFITTSTFILDKSRFRARGPKKHLKRLNAPKHWMLDKLTGTYAPRPSTGPHKLRECLPLIILMRNRLKYALNGKEVQSILMQRLIKVDSKVRTDTTFPAGFMDVISIEKTGENFRLVFDTKGRFTVHRITAEEAKYKLCKVKKVQLGAK
;
A
#
# COMPACT_ATOMS: atom_id res chain seq x y z
N MET A 1 43.21 -40.49 -42.69
CA MET A 1 42.83 -39.19 -43.27
C MET A 1 41.35 -39.00 -43.03
N ASP A 2 41.07 -38.25 -41.96
CA ASP A 2 39.92 -37.40 -41.66
C ASP A 2 38.51 -38.00 -41.59
N VAL A 3 38.26 -38.64 -40.45
CA VAL A 3 36.94 -38.78 -39.82
C VAL A 3 36.92 -37.79 -38.66
N ALA A 4 36.29 -36.62 -38.81
CA ALA A 4 35.87 -35.74 -37.69
C ALA A 4 35.26 -34.41 -38.19
N TRP A 5 34.04 -34.41 -38.73
CA TRP A 5 33.23 -33.17 -38.80
C TRP A 5 31.74 -33.52 -38.77
N ASN A 6 31.28 -33.99 -37.62
CA ASN A 6 29.90 -33.83 -37.17
C ASN A 6 29.89 -34.03 -35.66
N GLU A 7 29.04 -33.27 -34.96
CA GLU A 7 28.92 -33.22 -33.49
C GLU A 7 29.84 -32.21 -32.76
N PHE A 8 29.69 -30.92 -33.07
CA PHE A 8 29.86 -29.89 -32.06
C PHE A 8 28.49 -29.32 -31.66
N ILE A 9 27.85 -30.07 -30.76
CA ILE A 9 27.28 -29.56 -29.49
C ILE A 9 26.35 -28.35 -29.63
N THR A 10 25.06 -28.68 -29.81
CA THR A 10 23.91 -28.14 -29.05
C THR A 10 24.02 -26.74 -28.45
N THR A 11 23.21 -25.82 -28.99
CA THR A 11 22.48 -24.76 -28.27
C THR A 11 22.97 -24.44 -26.86
N SER A 12 23.95 -23.53 -26.78
CA SER A 12 24.12 -22.68 -25.61
C SER A 12 22.94 -21.70 -25.54
N THR A 13 21.76 -22.23 -25.21
CA THR A 13 20.81 -21.41 -24.46
C THR A 13 21.49 -21.12 -23.14
N PHE A 14 22.04 -19.91 -23.03
CA PHE A 14 22.36 -19.29 -21.75
C PHE A 14 21.08 -19.34 -20.90
N ILE A 15 20.89 -20.45 -20.19
CA ILE A 15 20.01 -20.53 -19.04
C ILE A 15 20.66 -19.57 -18.05
N LEU A 16 20.20 -18.32 -18.08
CA LEU A 16 20.50 -17.34 -17.06
C LEU A 16 20.13 -17.97 -15.73
N ASP A 17 21.16 -18.45 -15.06
CA ASP A 17 21.14 -18.93 -13.69
C ASP A 17 20.52 -17.85 -12.80
N LYS A 18 19.19 -17.94 -12.60
CA LYS A 18 18.42 -17.04 -11.73
C LYS A 18 18.86 -17.14 -10.26
N SER A 19 19.79 -18.04 -9.93
CA SER A 19 20.29 -18.19 -8.55
C SER A 19 21.29 -17.11 -8.13
N ARG A 20 21.90 -16.35 -9.07
CA ARG A 20 22.96 -15.37 -8.74
C ARG A 20 22.51 -14.04 -8.13
N PHE A 21 21.24 -13.68 -8.22
CA PHE A 21 20.70 -12.47 -7.57
C PHE A 21 19.79 -12.83 -6.39
N ARG A 22 20.37 -13.40 -5.33
CA ARG A 22 19.67 -13.56 -4.05
C ARG A 22 19.42 -12.19 -3.41
N ALA A 23 18.17 -11.92 -3.02
CA ALA A 23 17.82 -10.67 -2.36
C ALA A 23 18.48 -10.62 -0.97
N ARG A 24 19.34 -9.62 -0.75
CA ARG A 24 20.17 -9.47 0.47
C ARG A 24 19.48 -8.68 1.60
N GLY A 25 18.14 -8.72 1.68
CA GLY A 25 17.39 -8.02 2.75
C GLY A 25 15.98 -7.54 2.35
N PRO A 26 15.32 -6.77 3.25
CA PRO A 26 13.97 -6.27 3.01
C PRO A 26 13.94 -5.25 1.86
N LYS A 27 13.03 -5.47 0.91
CA LYS A 27 12.85 -4.59 -0.24
C LYS A 27 12.17 -3.29 0.18
N LYS A 28 12.79 -2.14 -0.11
CA LYS A 28 12.23 -0.80 0.15
C LYS A 28 11.29 -0.30 -0.95
N HIS A 29 11.38 -0.86 -2.15
CA HIS A 29 10.64 -0.39 -3.32
C HIS A 29 9.55 -1.38 -3.75
N LEU A 30 8.46 -0.86 -4.30
CA LEU A 30 7.37 -1.62 -4.91
C LEU A 30 7.19 -1.17 -6.36
N LYS A 31 7.38 -2.08 -7.31
CA LYS A 31 7.08 -1.81 -8.73
C LYS A 31 5.57 -1.69 -8.91
N ARG A 32 5.14 -0.74 -9.74
CA ARG A 32 3.72 -0.40 -9.92
C ARG A 32 2.89 -1.54 -10.49
N LEU A 33 3.45 -2.30 -11.41
CA LEU A 33 2.82 -3.50 -11.98
C LEU A 33 2.49 -4.57 -10.93
N ASN A 34 3.27 -4.62 -9.85
CA ASN A 34 3.09 -5.56 -8.75
C ASN A 34 2.28 -4.95 -7.58
N ALA A 35 1.79 -3.72 -7.74
CA ALA A 35 0.96 -3.10 -6.72
C ALA A 35 -0.40 -3.83 -6.62
N PRO A 36 -1.05 -3.81 -5.44
CA PRO A 36 -2.37 -4.40 -5.30
C PRO A 36 -3.39 -3.78 -6.27
N LYS A 37 -4.13 -4.63 -7.00
CA LYS A 37 -5.07 -4.18 -8.05
C LYS A 37 -6.20 -3.30 -7.51
N HIS A 38 -6.61 -3.51 -6.26
CA HIS A 38 -7.71 -2.77 -5.62
C HIS A 38 -7.37 -1.30 -5.32
N TRP A 39 -6.09 -0.90 -5.45
CA TRP A 39 -5.70 0.52 -5.39
C TRP A 39 -6.09 1.30 -6.63
N MET A 40 -6.41 0.63 -7.74
CA MET A 40 -6.77 1.27 -9.01
C MET A 40 -5.71 2.29 -9.45
N LEU A 41 -4.44 1.90 -9.33
CA LEU A 41 -3.34 2.67 -9.91
C LEU A 41 -3.30 2.40 -11.41
N ASP A 42 -3.07 3.47 -12.16
CA ASP A 42 -2.84 3.41 -13.58
C ASP A 42 -1.45 2.77 -13.87
N LYS A 43 -1.28 2.22 -15.07
CA LYS A 43 -0.05 1.51 -15.45
C LYS A 43 1.07 2.43 -15.95
N LEU A 44 0.75 3.64 -16.44
CA LEU A 44 1.64 4.44 -17.29
C LEU A 44 2.24 5.67 -16.59
N THR A 45 1.61 6.22 -15.54
CA THR A 45 2.04 7.46 -14.86
C THR A 45 3.35 7.31 -14.09
N GLY A 46 3.89 6.09 -13.94
CA GLY A 46 5.25 5.90 -13.44
C GLY A 46 5.62 4.46 -13.14
N THR A 47 6.90 4.24 -12.89
CA THR A 47 7.47 2.89 -12.70
C THR A 47 7.17 2.28 -11.33
N TYR A 48 7.04 3.13 -10.31
CA TYR A 48 6.91 2.72 -8.91
C TYR A 48 5.52 3.05 -8.35
N ALA A 49 5.10 2.26 -7.37
CA ALA A 49 3.95 2.53 -6.52
C ALA A 49 4.43 2.85 -5.09
N PRO A 50 3.67 3.62 -4.31
CA PRO A 50 3.98 3.83 -2.90
C PRO A 50 3.98 2.47 -2.19
N ARG A 51 5.11 2.13 -1.59
CA ARG A 51 5.21 0.93 -0.75
C ARG A 51 4.69 1.30 0.63
N PRO A 52 3.65 0.62 1.15
CA PRO A 52 3.15 0.91 2.49
C PRO A 52 4.23 0.63 3.52
N SER A 53 4.34 1.52 4.51
CA SER A 53 5.18 1.32 5.68
C SER A 53 4.69 0.12 6.49
N THR A 54 5.55 -0.45 7.33
CA THR A 54 5.12 -1.43 8.32
C THR A 54 4.19 -0.76 9.32
N GLY A 55 2.98 -1.27 9.48
CA GLY A 55 1.96 -0.67 10.35
C GLY A 55 0.83 -1.65 10.67
N PRO A 56 -0.36 -1.14 11.05
CA PRO A 56 -1.45 -1.98 11.56
C PRO A 56 -1.96 -3.03 10.56
N HIS A 57 -1.95 -2.69 9.27
CA HIS A 57 -2.52 -3.52 8.21
C HIS A 57 -1.43 -4.09 7.29
N LYS A 58 -1.71 -5.27 6.70
CA LYS A 58 -0.79 -5.91 5.75
C LYS A 58 -0.71 -5.10 4.44
N LEU A 59 0.42 -5.20 3.75
CA LEU A 59 0.68 -4.49 2.48
C LEU A 59 -0.42 -4.68 1.42
N ARG A 60 -0.99 -5.88 1.30
CA ARG A 60 -2.07 -6.17 0.32
C ARG A 60 -3.48 -5.90 0.85
N GLU A 61 -3.64 -5.69 2.15
CA GLU A 61 -4.93 -5.48 2.84
C GLU A 61 -5.07 -4.02 3.33
N CYS A 62 -4.27 -3.09 2.80
CA CYS A 62 -4.28 -1.69 3.18
C CYS A 62 -4.43 -0.76 1.98
N LEU A 63 -4.61 0.51 2.26
CA LEU A 63 -4.62 1.65 1.36
C LEU A 63 -3.69 2.73 1.95
N PRO A 64 -2.54 3.02 1.32
CA PRO A 64 -1.65 4.09 1.76
C PRO A 64 -2.33 5.47 1.76
N LEU A 65 -2.00 6.31 2.75
CA LEU A 65 -2.55 7.66 2.85
C LEU A 65 -2.32 8.51 1.59
N ILE A 66 -1.17 8.36 0.93
CA ILE A 66 -0.90 9.02 -0.36
C ILE A 66 -1.89 8.64 -1.47
N ILE A 67 -2.34 7.39 -1.53
CA ILE A 67 -3.33 6.96 -2.52
C ILE A 67 -4.71 7.50 -2.14
N LEU A 68 -5.03 7.51 -0.85
CA LEU A 68 -6.30 8.07 -0.37
C LEU A 68 -6.43 9.55 -0.73
N MET A 69 -5.44 10.38 -0.35
CA MET A 69 -5.47 11.82 -0.52
C MET A 69 -5.47 12.23 -2.00
N ARG A 70 -4.67 11.56 -2.83
CA ARG A 70 -4.52 11.90 -4.25
C ARG A 70 -5.55 11.24 -5.15
N ASN A 71 -5.72 9.92 -5.06
CA ASN A 71 -6.50 9.16 -6.04
C ASN A 71 -7.98 8.99 -5.66
N ARG A 72 -8.32 9.01 -4.35
CA ARG A 72 -9.71 8.83 -3.90
C ARG A 72 -10.38 10.16 -3.60
N LEU A 73 -9.80 10.96 -2.71
CA LEU A 73 -10.36 12.24 -2.27
C LEU A 73 -10.00 13.41 -3.19
N LYS A 74 -8.92 13.30 -3.96
CA LYS A 74 -8.44 14.33 -4.91
C LYS A 74 -8.15 15.70 -4.27
N TYR A 75 -7.76 15.74 -2.99
CA TYR A 75 -7.32 16.99 -2.34
C TYR A 75 -5.90 17.41 -2.71
N ALA A 76 -5.11 16.48 -3.25
CA ALA A 76 -3.78 16.73 -3.74
C ALA A 76 -3.64 16.19 -5.17
N LEU A 77 -2.89 16.89 -6.01
CA LEU A 77 -2.50 16.46 -7.34
C LEU A 77 -1.20 15.65 -7.28
N ASN A 78 -0.25 16.13 -6.46
CA ASN A 78 1.11 15.60 -6.40
C ASN A 78 1.43 14.92 -5.07
N GLY A 79 2.45 14.04 -5.08
CA GLY A 79 2.96 13.41 -3.85
C GLY A 79 3.57 14.41 -2.86
N LYS A 80 4.17 15.50 -3.36
CA LYS A 80 4.73 16.58 -2.52
C LYS A 80 3.63 17.32 -1.75
N GLU A 81 2.49 17.60 -2.39
CA GLU A 81 1.35 18.25 -1.74
C GLU A 81 0.77 17.37 -0.63
N VAL A 82 0.64 16.06 -0.88
CA VAL A 82 0.22 15.10 0.16
C VAL A 82 1.16 15.18 1.37
N GLN A 83 2.47 15.21 1.14
CA GLN A 83 3.46 15.33 2.21
C GLN A 83 3.27 16.65 2.97
N SER A 84 3.09 17.78 2.28
CA SER A 84 2.82 19.07 2.93
C SER A 84 1.55 19.04 3.79
N ILE A 85 0.47 18.44 3.31
CA ILE A 85 -0.80 18.32 4.07
C ILE A 85 -0.60 17.46 5.32
N LEU A 86 0.11 16.34 5.22
CA LEU A 86 0.37 15.45 6.37
C LEU A 86 1.30 16.10 7.40
N MET A 87 2.29 16.89 6.96
CA MET A 87 3.20 17.62 7.85
C MET A 87 2.50 18.73 8.64
N GLN A 88 1.41 19.29 8.11
CA GLN A 88 0.54 20.22 8.84
C GLN A 88 -0.27 19.56 9.97
N ARG A 89 -0.19 18.22 10.13
CA ARG A 89 -0.85 17.46 11.22
C ARG A 89 -2.38 17.53 11.23
N LEU A 90 -3.00 17.89 10.09
CA LEU A 90 -4.45 18.05 9.94
C LEU A 90 -5.21 16.72 9.79
N ILE A 91 -4.50 15.64 9.47
CA ILE A 91 -5.08 14.32 9.18
C ILE A 91 -4.85 13.42 10.39
N LYS A 92 -5.95 12.86 10.89
CA LYS A 92 -5.95 11.87 11.97
C LYS A 92 -6.46 10.54 11.45
N VAL A 93 -5.77 9.46 11.80
CA VAL A 93 -6.24 8.08 11.61
C VAL A 93 -6.49 7.49 12.98
N ASP A 94 -7.72 7.02 13.22
CA ASP A 94 -8.20 6.54 14.51
C ASP A 94 -7.86 7.52 15.65
N SER A 95 -8.28 8.78 15.48
CA SER A 95 -8.03 9.94 16.37
C SER A 95 -6.55 10.29 16.62
N LYS A 96 -5.59 9.59 16.03
CA LYS A 96 -4.15 9.86 16.14
C LYS A 96 -3.63 10.56 14.90
N VAL A 97 -2.87 11.64 15.10
CA VAL A 97 -2.20 12.36 14.00
C VAL A 97 -1.18 11.45 13.33
N ARG A 98 -1.22 11.38 11.98
CA ARG A 98 -0.25 10.63 11.19
C ARG A 98 0.44 11.54 10.18
N THR A 99 1.76 11.54 10.20
CA THR A 99 2.61 12.34 9.29
C THR A 99 3.19 11.50 8.14
N ASP A 100 3.17 10.17 8.26
CA ASP A 100 3.74 9.27 7.25
C ASP A 100 2.84 9.17 6.01
N THR A 101 3.38 9.54 4.86
CA THR A 101 2.71 9.46 3.54
C THR A 101 2.32 8.04 3.14
N THR A 102 3.12 7.04 3.55
CA THR A 102 2.90 5.63 3.21
C THR A 102 2.30 4.83 4.35
N PHE A 103 1.69 5.51 5.34
CA PHE A 103 1.01 4.85 6.44
C PHE A 103 -0.09 3.92 5.91
N PRO A 104 -0.09 2.63 6.31
CA PRO A 104 -1.08 1.67 5.85
C PRO A 104 -2.39 1.84 6.64
N ALA A 105 -3.29 2.68 6.13
CA ALA A 105 -4.68 2.69 6.59
C ALA A 105 -5.43 1.51 5.97
N GLY A 106 -6.36 0.89 6.68
CA GLY A 106 -7.01 -0.33 6.23
C GLY A 106 -8.47 -0.42 6.61
N PHE A 107 -8.98 -1.64 6.59
CA PHE A 107 -10.41 -1.91 6.83
C PHE A 107 -10.85 -1.41 8.21
N MET A 108 -12.00 -0.72 8.25
CA MET A 108 -12.62 -0.11 9.44
C MET A 108 -11.86 1.04 10.10
N ASP A 109 -10.74 1.48 9.54
CA ASP A 109 -10.06 2.67 10.07
C ASP A 109 -10.89 3.93 9.80
N VAL A 110 -10.89 4.83 10.77
CA VAL A 110 -11.53 6.14 10.67
C VAL A 110 -10.49 7.19 10.35
N ILE A 111 -10.76 8.00 9.33
CA ILE A 111 -9.88 9.06 8.85
C ILE A 111 -10.62 10.38 9.00
N SER A 112 -10.10 11.24 9.85
CA SER A 112 -10.69 12.53 10.18
C SER A 112 -9.81 13.65 9.64
N ILE A 113 -10.42 14.62 8.97
CA ILE A 113 -9.77 15.83 8.49
C ILE A 113 -10.31 17.00 9.31
N GLU A 114 -9.48 17.57 10.17
CA GLU A 114 -9.93 18.58 11.12
C GLU A 114 -10.38 19.87 10.45
N LYS A 115 -9.67 20.27 9.39
CA LYS A 115 -9.94 21.52 8.69
C LYS A 115 -11.28 21.54 7.96
N THR A 116 -11.71 20.41 7.43
CA THR A 116 -13.01 20.28 6.73
C THR A 116 -14.11 19.73 7.63
N GLY A 117 -13.77 19.20 8.81
CA GLY A 117 -14.72 18.53 9.70
C GLY A 117 -15.26 17.21 9.16
N GLU A 118 -14.68 16.70 8.06
CA GLU A 118 -15.16 15.48 7.41
C GLU A 118 -14.50 14.25 8.03
N ASN A 119 -15.31 13.23 8.28
CA ASN A 119 -14.89 11.94 8.77
C ASN A 119 -15.20 10.85 7.75
N PHE A 120 -14.25 9.96 7.55
CA PHE A 120 -14.34 8.88 6.58
C PHE A 120 -14.05 7.55 7.24
N ARG A 121 -14.76 6.51 6.83
CA ARG A 121 -14.48 5.12 7.19
C ARG A 121 -14.08 4.34 5.95
N LEU A 122 -13.01 3.56 6.07
CA LEU A 122 -12.57 2.68 5.00
C LEU A 122 -13.35 1.37 5.03
N VAL A 123 -14.16 1.14 3.99
CA VAL A 123 -15.02 -0.04 3.84
C VAL A 123 -14.74 -0.71 2.49
N PHE A 124 -15.07 -1.99 2.37
CA PHE A 124 -15.01 -2.69 1.09
C PHE A 124 -16.30 -2.51 0.29
N ASP A 125 -16.15 -2.24 -0.99
CA ASP A 125 -17.20 -2.34 -1.99
C ASP A 125 -17.53 -3.82 -2.30
N THR A 126 -18.67 -4.07 -2.94
CA THR A 126 -19.07 -5.38 -3.47
C THR A 126 -18.01 -6.00 -4.39
N LYS A 127 -17.23 -5.16 -5.08
CA LYS A 127 -16.11 -5.57 -5.95
C LYS A 127 -14.78 -5.80 -5.22
N GLY A 128 -14.76 -5.75 -3.88
CA GLY A 128 -13.55 -5.95 -3.07
C GLY A 128 -12.54 -4.79 -3.12
N ARG A 129 -13.02 -3.57 -3.37
CA ARG A 129 -12.18 -2.35 -3.44
C ARG A 129 -12.38 -1.50 -2.19
N PHE A 130 -11.34 -0.76 -1.78
CA PHE A 130 -11.51 0.23 -0.71
C PHE A 130 -12.30 1.43 -1.22
N THR A 131 -13.46 1.64 -0.61
CA THR A 131 -14.30 2.83 -0.76
C THR A 131 -14.22 3.68 0.48
N VAL A 132 -14.23 5.00 0.27
CA VAL A 132 -14.22 5.98 1.34
C VAL A 132 -15.67 6.33 1.65
N HIS A 133 -16.19 5.83 2.76
CA HIS A 133 -17.56 6.08 3.21
C HIS A 133 -17.57 7.30 4.15
N ARG A 134 -18.39 8.31 3.86
CA ARG A 134 -18.54 9.48 4.74
C ARG A 134 -19.35 9.08 5.97
N ILE A 135 -18.90 9.47 7.16
CA ILE A 135 -19.58 9.16 8.42
C ILE A 135 -19.78 10.42 9.26
N THR A 136 -20.71 10.35 10.22
CA THR A 136 -20.94 11.42 11.20
C THR A 136 -19.83 11.45 12.27
N ALA A 137 -19.72 12.56 13.00
CA ALA A 137 -18.73 12.71 14.07
C ALA A 137 -18.98 11.76 15.25
N GLU A 138 -20.21 11.34 15.48
CA GLU A 138 -20.56 10.36 16.52
C GLU A 138 -20.05 8.97 16.18
N GLU A 139 -20.28 8.52 14.94
CA GLU A 139 -19.77 7.24 14.46
C GLU A 139 -18.25 7.20 14.37
N ALA A 140 -17.61 8.34 14.15
CA ALA A 140 -16.16 8.45 14.07
C ALA A 140 -15.45 8.15 15.41
N LYS A 141 -16.17 8.21 16.54
CA LYS A 141 -15.61 7.94 17.88
C LYS A 141 -15.25 6.47 18.10
N TYR A 142 -15.88 5.56 17.37
CA TYR A 142 -15.67 4.12 17.55
C TYR A 142 -15.31 3.41 16.24
N LYS A 143 -14.73 2.21 16.38
CA LYS A 143 -14.48 1.30 15.27
C LYS A 143 -14.64 -0.14 15.71
N LEU A 144 -14.95 -1.01 14.75
CA LEU A 144 -15.04 -2.44 14.97
C LEU A 144 -13.71 -3.10 14.65
N CYS A 145 -13.30 -4.04 15.50
CA CYS A 145 -12.10 -4.84 15.30
C CYS A 145 -12.43 -6.31 15.56
N LYS A 146 -11.98 -7.20 14.67
CA LYS A 146 -12.09 -8.64 14.87
C LYS A 146 -10.94 -9.13 15.75
N VAL A 147 -11.26 -9.78 16.87
CA VAL A 147 -10.28 -10.45 17.73
C VAL A 147 -9.68 -11.64 16.96
N LYS A 148 -8.34 -11.68 16.84
CA LYS A 148 -7.63 -12.78 16.18
C LYS A 148 -7.08 -13.81 17.16
N LYS A 149 -6.68 -13.38 18.35
CA LYS A 149 -6.06 -14.22 19.38
C LYS A 149 -6.35 -13.60 20.75
N VAL A 150 -6.67 -14.43 21.72
CA VAL A 150 -6.80 -14.05 23.13
C VAL A 150 -5.68 -14.77 23.88
N GLN A 151 -4.86 -14.03 24.62
CA GLN A 151 -3.76 -14.57 25.42
C GLN A 151 -3.68 -13.82 26.74
N LEU A 152 -3.21 -14.50 27.78
CA LEU A 152 -2.83 -13.87 29.05
C LEU A 152 -1.41 -13.32 28.90
N GLY A 153 -1.24 -12.03 29.22
CA GLY A 153 0.08 -11.39 29.27
C GLY A 153 0.84 -11.77 30.54
N ALA A 154 2.14 -11.47 30.57
CA ALA A 154 2.89 -11.50 31.82
C ALA A 154 2.28 -10.47 32.79
N LYS A 155 2.20 -10.84 34.06
CA LYS A 155 1.66 -10.00 35.14
C LYS A 155 2.63 -8.87 35.48
#